data_AF-A0AAD8U792-F1
#
_entry.id   AF-A0AAD8U792-F1
#
_cell.length_a   1.000
_cell.length_b   1.000
_cell.length_c   1.000
_cell.angle_alpha   90.00
_cell.angle_beta   90.00
_cell.angle_gamma   90.00
#
_symmetry.space_group_name_H-M   'P 1'
#
loop_
_entity.id
_entity.type
_entity.pdbx_description
1 polymer ?
#
loop_
_entity_poly.entity_id
_entity_poly.type
_entity_poly.pdbx_seq_one_letter_code
_entity_poly.pdbx_strand_id
1 'polypeptide(L)'
;MTILQSVRCLNTAELVPAVPLVTIVEHQRRDHMCGNTGIEVKPGQTVKCQPRAYFLLHISQAVLVESEAECEVGKRTLYVKVGSSGQQIAIGVLSADKFPQVQLDLRFEQNFELSHTCKTASVFFSGYEVYESRY
;
A
#
# COMPACT_ATOMS: atom_id res chain seq x y z
N MET A 1 -15.46 30.51 -1.26
CA MET A 1 -13.99 30.48 -1.28
C MET A 1 -13.61 29.01 -1.43
N THR A 2 -13.36 28.58 -2.67
CA THR A 2 -13.27 27.17 -3.09
C THR A 2 -11.80 26.80 -3.34
N ILE A 3 -11.53 25.53 -3.04
CA ILE A 3 -10.28 24.81 -2.85
C ILE A 3 -9.43 24.72 -4.13
N LEU A 4 -8.11 24.82 -3.99
CA LEU A 4 -7.12 24.66 -5.06
C LEU A 4 -6.67 23.19 -5.16
N GLN A 5 -6.95 22.55 -6.30
CA GLN A 5 -6.16 21.41 -6.80
C GLN A 5 -4.86 21.95 -7.41
N SER A 6 -3.75 21.23 -7.25
CA SER A 6 -2.57 21.42 -8.11
C SER A 6 -2.11 20.08 -8.67
N VAL A 7 -2.57 19.81 -9.90
CA VAL A 7 -1.88 18.98 -10.88
C VAL A 7 -0.92 19.90 -11.61
N ARG A 8 0.37 19.56 -11.65
CA ARG A 8 1.30 20.10 -12.65
C ARG A 8 2.03 18.95 -13.33
N CYS A 9 1.49 18.55 -14.47
CA CYS A 9 2.28 17.98 -15.55
C CYS A 9 3.03 19.14 -16.21
N LEU A 10 4.36 19.08 -16.27
CA LEU A 10 5.16 19.94 -17.15
C LEU A 10 5.75 19.04 -18.23
N ASN A 11 5.14 19.09 -19.42
CA ASN A 11 5.77 18.73 -20.67
C ASN A 11 6.37 20.02 -21.27
N THR A 12 7.66 20.02 -21.55
CA THR A 12 8.24 20.85 -22.61
C THR A 12 9.22 19.98 -23.39
N ALA A 13 8.99 19.89 -24.69
CA ALA A 13 9.73 19.05 -25.62
C ALA A 13 11.08 19.69 -26.00
N GLU A 14 12.15 18.89 -25.98
CA GLU A 14 13.29 19.06 -26.88
C GLU A 14 13.49 17.75 -27.65
N LEU A 15 13.35 17.82 -28.97
CA LEU A 15 13.67 16.79 -29.95
C LEU A 15 15.16 16.85 -30.27
N VAL A 16 15.91 15.72 -30.25
CA VAL A 16 16.74 15.05 -31.31
C VAL A 16 17.71 14.01 -30.64
N PRO A 17 18.31 13.01 -31.32
CA PRO A 17 17.78 11.84 -32.04
C PRO A 17 18.01 10.49 -31.29
N ALA A 18 17.40 9.44 -31.85
CA ALA A 18 17.45 8.04 -31.43
C ALA A 18 18.87 7.45 -31.19
N VAL A 19 19.01 6.74 -30.07
CA VAL A 19 20.12 5.81 -29.74
C VAL A 19 19.47 4.56 -29.11
N PRO A 20 19.90 3.32 -29.46
CA PRO A 20 19.01 2.17 -29.54
C PRO A 20 18.73 1.48 -28.20
N LEU A 21 17.60 0.77 -28.21
CA LEU A 21 17.08 -0.24 -27.28
C LEU A 21 18.18 -0.95 -26.45
N VAL A 22 18.41 -0.49 -25.22
CA VAL A 22 19.06 -1.30 -24.17
C VAL A 22 18.24 -1.13 -22.90
N THR A 23 17.40 -2.13 -22.66
CA THR A 23 16.80 -2.54 -21.38
C THR A 23 16.74 -1.45 -20.32
N ILE A 24 15.64 -0.68 -20.30
CA ILE A 24 15.24 -0.01 -19.06
C ILE A 24 14.91 -1.15 -18.09
N VAL A 25 15.85 -1.44 -17.20
CA VAL A 25 15.51 -2.13 -15.95
C VAL A 25 14.44 -1.24 -15.33
N GLU A 26 13.19 -1.67 -15.39
CA GLU A 26 12.16 -1.15 -14.49
C GLU A 26 12.72 -1.35 -13.10
N HIS A 27 13.36 -0.30 -12.57
CA HIS A 27 13.74 -0.24 -11.18
C HIS A 27 12.41 -0.16 -10.46
N GLN A 28 11.89 -1.34 -10.10
CA GLN A 28 10.68 -1.49 -9.32
C GLN A 28 10.73 -0.42 -8.24
N ARG A 29 9.82 0.56 -8.33
CA ARG A 29 9.63 1.52 -7.26
C ARG A 29 9.37 0.67 -6.04
N ARG A 30 10.34 0.72 -5.14
CA ARG A 30 10.33 0.00 -3.88
C ARG A 30 9.15 0.58 -3.10
N ASP A 31 7.99 -0.06 -3.19
CA ASP A 31 6.83 0.16 -2.34
C ASP A 31 7.18 -0.29 -0.90
N HIS A 32 8.17 0.37 -0.30
CA HIS A 32 8.54 0.19 1.10
C HIS A 32 7.84 1.30 1.88
N MET A 33 6.97 0.92 2.81
CA MET A 33 6.51 1.84 3.86
C MET A 33 7.74 2.42 4.57
N CYS A 34 7.99 3.72 4.41
CA CYS A 34 9.08 4.45 5.06
C CYS A 34 8.57 5.88 5.31
N GLY A 35 8.40 6.28 6.57
CA GLY A 35 7.72 7.52 6.96
C GLY A 35 6.19 7.45 6.97
N ASN A 36 5.53 8.58 7.33
CA ASN A 36 4.08 8.76 7.55
C ASN A 36 3.18 8.54 6.31
N THR A 37 3.57 7.66 5.39
CA THR A 37 2.87 7.41 4.13
C THR A 37 2.10 6.11 4.21
N GLY A 38 0.88 6.11 3.65
CA GLY A 38 0.13 4.89 3.42
C GLY A 38 0.61 4.15 2.17
N ILE A 39 0.14 2.91 2.01
CA ILE A 39 0.53 2.01 0.94
C ILE A 39 -0.68 1.43 0.23
N GLU A 40 -0.65 1.47 -1.09
CA GLU A 40 -1.67 0.85 -1.94
C GLU A 40 -1.27 -0.59 -2.25
N VAL A 41 -2.17 -1.53 -1.97
CA VAL A 41 -2.06 -2.92 -2.41
C VAL A 41 -3.07 -3.12 -3.53
N LYS A 42 -2.60 -3.47 -4.72
CA LYS A 42 -3.46 -3.72 -5.89
C LYS A 42 -4.03 -5.14 -5.86
N PRO A 43 -5.10 -5.42 -6.63
CA PRO A 43 -5.61 -6.77 -6.81
C PRO A 43 -4.55 -7.81 -7.17
N GLY A 44 -4.51 -8.90 -6.42
CA GLY A 44 -3.54 -9.98 -6.61
C GLY A 44 -2.09 -9.63 -6.21
N GLN A 45 -1.84 -8.40 -5.75
CA GLN A 45 -0.51 -7.97 -5.30
C GLN A 45 -0.29 -8.37 -3.84
N THR A 46 0.97 -8.64 -3.52
CA THR A 46 1.45 -8.73 -2.14
C THR A 46 2.57 -7.70 -1.98
N VAL A 47 2.48 -6.88 -0.93
CA VAL A 47 3.41 -5.77 -0.72
C VAL A 47 4.21 -6.00 0.54
N LYS A 48 5.54 -5.94 0.42
CA LYS A 48 6.46 -6.15 1.55
C LYS A 48 6.73 -4.84 2.27
N CYS A 49 6.57 -4.86 3.58
CA CYS A 49 6.83 -3.73 4.45
C CYS A 49 7.98 -4.09 5.39
N GLN A 50 8.94 -3.18 5.51
CA GLN A 50 10.13 -3.36 6.32
C GLN A 50 10.28 -2.16 7.27
N PRO A 51 10.07 -2.35 8.58
CA PRO A 51 10.37 -1.33 9.57
C PRO A 51 11.86 -0.96 9.57
N ARG A 52 12.17 0.29 9.91
CA ARG A 52 13.55 0.74 10.14
C ARG A 52 14.08 0.21 11.48
N ALA A 53 15.40 0.09 11.60
CA ALA A 53 16.02 -0.30 12.86
C ALA A 53 15.63 0.68 13.99
N TYR A 54 15.23 0.14 15.14
CA TYR A 54 14.71 0.90 16.31
C TYR A 54 13.37 1.62 16.07
N PHE A 55 12.66 1.30 14.98
CA PHE A 55 11.31 1.78 14.74
C PHE A 55 10.34 0.60 14.65
N LEU A 56 9.13 0.85 15.13
CA LEU A 56 7.98 0.00 14.96
C LEU A 56 7.05 0.62 13.93
N LEU A 57 6.49 -0.21 13.04
CA LEU A 57 5.49 0.23 12.08
C LEU A 57 4.10 -0.07 12.63
N HIS A 58 3.30 0.98 12.84
CA HIS A 58 1.90 0.88 13.25
C HIS A 58 0.98 1.00 12.03
N ILE A 59 0.13 0.01 11.78
CA ILE A 59 -0.97 0.11 10.82
C ILE A 59 -2.24 0.46 11.58
N SER A 60 -2.77 1.64 11.30
CA SER A 60 -3.93 2.21 11.99
C SER A 60 -5.23 2.02 11.22
N GLN A 61 -5.15 1.86 9.90
CA GLN A 61 -6.35 1.82 9.06
C GLN A 61 -6.10 1.07 7.75
N ALA A 62 -7.17 0.46 7.22
CA ALA A 62 -7.24 0.02 5.84
C ALA A 62 -8.56 0.47 5.20
N VAL A 63 -8.50 0.91 3.95
CA VAL A 63 -9.61 1.47 3.20
C VAL A 63 -9.67 0.85 1.81
N LEU A 64 -10.86 0.47 1.36
CA LEU A 64 -11.10 0.03 0.00
C LEU A 64 -11.11 1.25 -0.92
N VAL A 65 -10.28 1.23 -1.94
CA VAL A 65 -10.25 2.27 -2.97
C VAL A 65 -10.97 1.72 -4.19
N GLU A 66 -12.14 2.28 -4.48
CA GLU A 66 -12.93 1.89 -5.64
C GLU A 66 -12.17 2.23 -6.92
N SER A 67 -12.03 1.25 -7.80
CA SER A 67 -11.64 1.49 -9.20
C SER A 67 -12.91 1.74 -10.02
N GLU A 68 -12.78 2.43 -11.16
CA GLU A 68 -13.92 2.77 -12.04
C GLU A 68 -14.64 1.53 -12.61
N ALA A 69 -14.10 0.33 -12.39
CA ALA A 69 -14.74 -0.95 -12.70
C ALA A 69 -15.50 -1.46 -11.47
N GLU A 70 -16.81 -1.71 -11.64
CA GLU A 70 -17.75 -2.25 -10.66
C GLU A 70 -17.06 -3.00 -9.50
N CYS A 71 -17.05 -2.38 -8.31
CA CYS A 71 -16.61 -3.07 -7.11
C CYS A 71 -17.51 -4.30 -6.91
N GLU A 72 -16.94 -5.50 -7.07
CA GLU A 72 -17.66 -6.73 -6.81
C GLU A 72 -18.35 -6.62 -5.43
N VAL A 73 -19.64 -6.91 -5.37
CA VAL A 73 -20.40 -6.88 -4.13
C VAL A 73 -19.91 -8.02 -3.24
N GLY A 74 -19.48 -7.69 -2.01
CA GLY A 74 -19.18 -8.69 -1.00
C GLY A 74 -17.94 -8.40 -0.14
N LYS A 75 -17.73 -9.30 0.81
CA LYS A 75 -16.68 -9.21 1.82
C LYS A 75 -15.29 -9.49 1.20
N ARG A 76 -14.31 -8.66 1.57
CA ARG A 76 -12.90 -8.75 1.18
C ARG A 76 -12.07 -8.90 2.42
N THR A 77 -11.31 -9.98 2.52
CA THR A 77 -10.48 -10.23 3.69
C THR A 77 -9.09 -9.68 3.44
N LEU A 78 -8.58 -8.95 4.41
CA LEU A 78 -7.22 -8.42 4.46
C LEU A 78 -6.34 -9.42 5.20
N TYR A 79 -5.13 -9.62 4.70
CA TYR A 79 -4.17 -10.54 5.29
C TYR A 79 -2.84 -9.87 5.56
N VAL A 80 -2.18 -10.35 6.61
CA VAL A 80 -0.77 -10.08 6.87
C VAL A 80 0.00 -11.39 6.99
N LYS A 81 1.24 -11.39 6.54
CA LYS A 81 2.20 -12.47 6.76
C LYS A 81 3.44 -11.91 7.42
N VAL A 82 3.83 -12.47 8.56
CA VAL A 82 4.92 -11.95 9.38
C VAL A 82 6.15 -12.86 9.27
N GLY A 83 7.30 -12.26 8.92
CA GLY A 83 8.56 -12.97 8.73
C GLY A 83 8.49 -14.07 7.65
N SER A 84 9.31 -15.11 7.82
CA SER A 84 9.44 -16.23 6.87
C SER A 84 8.51 -17.41 7.17
N SER A 85 7.63 -17.28 8.17
CA SER A 85 6.81 -18.37 8.72
C SER A 85 5.80 -18.98 7.73
N GLY A 86 5.61 -18.37 6.55
CA GLY A 86 4.64 -18.83 5.55
C GLY A 86 3.18 -18.53 5.91
N GLN A 87 2.88 -18.33 7.20
CA GLN A 87 1.53 -18.22 7.73
C GLN A 87 0.91 -16.84 7.42
N GLN A 88 -0.23 -16.86 6.74
CA GLN A 88 -1.07 -15.68 6.54
C GLN A 88 -2.13 -15.61 7.64
N ILE A 89 -2.28 -14.42 8.23
CA ILE A 89 -3.24 -14.11 9.29
C ILE A 89 -4.25 -13.11 8.74
N ALA A 90 -5.54 -13.39 8.89
CA ALA A 90 -6.59 -12.45 8.53
C ALA A 90 -6.64 -11.30 9.55
N ILE A 91 -6.57 -10.06 9.07
CA ILE A 91 -6.50 -8.85 9.91
C ILE A 91 -7.73 -7.96 9.84
N GLY A 92 -8.61 -8.19 8.87
CA GLY A 92 -9.82 -7.39 8.71
C GLY A 92 -10.67 -7.85 7.56
N VAL A 93 -11.91 -7.35 7.53
CA VAL A 93 -12.83 -7.58 6.42
C VAL A 93 -13.43 -6.23 5.99
N LEU A 94 -13.35 -5.95 4.69
CA LEU A 94 -13.94 -4.78 4.05
C LEU A 94 -15.12 -5.18 3.17
N SER A 95 -16.04 -4.25 2.93
CA SER A 95 -17.18 -4.43 2.03
C SER A 95 -17.58 -3.06 1.50
N ALA A 96 -17.58 -2.85 0.18
CA ALA A 96 -17.87 -1.55 -0.42
C ALA A 96 -19.24 -0.97 0.02
N ASP A 97 -20.23 -1.85 0.24
CA ASP A 97 -21.60 -1.52 0.60
C ASP A 97 -21.84 -1.26 2.11
N LYS A 98 -21.00 -1.80 2.99
CA LYS A 98 -21.25 -1.79 4.46
C LYS A 98 -20.10 -1.19 5.24
N PHE A 99 -18.89 -1.68 4.98
CA PHE A 99 -17.70 -1.39 5.76
C PHE A 99 -16.54 -1.16 4.80
N PRO A 100 -16.50 -0.03 4.07
CA PRO A 100 -15.45 0.23 3.09
C PRO A 100 -14.09 0.49 3.74
N GLN A 101 -14.06 0.71 5.06
CA GLN A 101 -12.85 0.91 5.85
C GLN A 101 -12.90 0.12 7.16
N VAL A 102 -11.71 -0.18 7.70
CA VAL A 102 -11.53 -0.80 9.02
C VAL A 102 -10.38 -0.12 9.76
N GLN A 103 -10.58 0.13 11.04
CA GLN A 103 -9.52 0.56 11.94
C GLN A 103 -8.74 -0.65 12.45
N LEU A 104 -7.43 -0.53 12.50
CA LEU A 104 -6.50 -1.57 12.91
C LEU A 104 -5.60 -1.01 14.03
N ASP A 105 -5.11 -1.90 14.90
CA ASP A 105 -4.03 -1.57 15.84
C ASP A 105 -2.97 -2.66 15.73
N LEU A 106 -2.30 -2.70 14.58
CA LEU A 106 -1.27 -3.70 14.28
C LEU A 106 0.10 -3.05 14.35
N ARG A 107 1.02 -3.72 15.04
CA ARG A 107 2.35 -3.20 15.34
C ARG A 107 3.40 -4.22 14.92
N PHE A 108 4.33 -3.80 14.08
CA PHE A 108 5.34 -4.68 13.50
C PHE A 108 6.75 -4.18 13.78
N GLU A 109 7.53 -4.98 14.50
CA GLU A 109 8.98 -4.80 14.71
C GLU A 109 9.81 -5.45 13.59
N GLN A 110 9.21 -6.35 12.84
CA GLN A 110 9.87 -7.18 11.82
C GLN A 110 9.17 -7.06 10.47
N ASN A 111 9.84 -7.55 9.42
CA ASN A 111 9.31 -7.53 8.07
C ASN A 111 7.99 -8.31 7.97
N PHE A 112 7.05 -7.75 7.24
CA PHE A 112 5.74 -8.34 7.00
C PHE A 112 5.27 -8.07 5.57
N GLU A 113 4.28 -8.83 5.13
CA GLU A 113 3.66 -8.71 3.81
C GLU A 113 2.16 -8.46 3.96
N LEU A 114 1.62 -7.49 3.21
CA LEU A 114 0.20 -7.18 3.15
C LEU A 114 -0.41 -7.70 1.86
N SER A 115 -1.61 -8.27 1.96
CA SER A 115 -2.39 -8.73 0.80
C SER A 115 -3.89 -8.67 1.09
N HIS A 116 -4.70 -8.82 0.04
CA HIS A 116 -6.16 -8.86 0.15
C HIS A 116 -6.80 -9.78 -0.88
N THR A 117 -8.05 -10.18 -0.65
CA THR A 117 -8.80 -11.06 -1.58
C THR A 117 -9.55 -10.30 -2.67
N CYS A 118 -9.56 -8.97 -2.66
CA CYS A 118 -10.21 -8.18 -3.71
C CYS A 118 -9.53 -8.36 -5.06
N LYS A 119 -10.35 -8.58 -6.10
CA LYS A 119 -9.91 -8.82 -7.48
C LYS A 119 -10.04 -7.58 -8.37
N THR A 120 -10.87 -6.61 -7.99
CA THR A 120 -11.21 -5.45 -8.83
C THR A 120 -10.75 -4.12 -8.24
N ALA A 121 -10.70 -4.00 -6.91
CA ALA A 121 -10.33 -2.77 -6.20
C ALA A 121 -9.05 -2.95 -5.37
N SER A 122 -8.29 -1.86 -5.27
CA SER A 122 -7.11 -1.77 -4.42
C SER A 122 -7.51 -1.52 -2.95
N VAL A 123 -6.63 -1.88 -2.03
CA VAL A 123 -6.77 -1.51 -0.61
C VAL A 123 -5.63 -0.59 -0.22
N PHE A 124 -5.96 0.55 0.36
CA PHE A 124 -5.00 1.50 0.89
C PHE A 124 -4.85 1.30 2.41
N PHE A 125 -3.64 0.95 2.85
CA PHE A 125 -3.30 0.84 4.26
C PHE A 125 -2.63 2.12 4.72
N SER A 126 -3.01 2.62 5.89
CA SER A 126 -2.41 3.81 6.50
C SER A 126 -1.81 3.49 7.86
N GLY A 127 -0.75 4.20 8.21
CA GLY A 127 0.04 3.91 9.38
C GLY A 127 1.13 4.95 9.63
N TYR A 128 1.91 4.74 10.67
CA TYR A 128 3.05 5.58 11.02
C TYR A 128 4.17 4.74 11.65
N GLU A 129 5.39 5.25 11.56
CA GLU A 129 6.54 4.67 12.25
C GLU A 129 6.69 5.35 13.62
N VAL A 130 6.95 4.54 14.66
CA VAL A 130 7.20 5.01 16.02
C VAL A 130 8.61 4.60 16.40
N TYR A 131 9.40 5.55 16.90
CA TYR A 131 10.71 5.23 17.47
C TYR A 131 10.50 4.44 18.77
N GLU A 132 11.06 3.25 18.83
CA GLU A 132 11.04 2.41 20.02
C GLU A 132 12.40 2.50 20.71
N SER A 133 12.52 3.45 21.64
CA SER A 133 13.70 3.53 22.50
C SER A 133 13.68 2.33 23.44
N ARG A 134 14.48 1.31 23.15
CA ARG A 134 14.76 0.28 24.14
C ARG A 134 15.62 0.95 25.22
N TYR A 135 15.02 1.09 26.41
CA TYR A 135 15.69 1.59 27.61
C TYR A 135 16.97 0.83 27.92
#